data_AF-A0A174FTT2-F1
#
_entry.id   AF-A0A174FTT2-F1
#
_cell.length_a   1.000
_cell.length_b   1.000
_cell.length_c   1.000
_cell.angle_alpha   90.00
_cell.angle_beta   90.00
_cell.angle_gamma   90.00
#
_symmetry.space_group_name_H-M   'P 1'
#
loop_
_entity.id
_entity.type
_entity.pdbx_description
1 polymer ?
#
loop_
_entity_poly.entity_id
_entity_poly.type
_entity_poly.pdbx_seq_one_letter_code
_entity_poly.pdbx_strand_id
1 'polypeptide(L)'
;MAEDNKPSGEEKAPDTSKPEGAAKKSTARSAGTAKSTAKKTTGAAKAASTRKTTTAKAPAKTIQRVKQSAQQAEQVEEKIQLKEEKRMSQEALGMVETRGLVASIEAADTMLKAANVVLVGTEKIGSGLVTVMVRGDVGAVKSAVESGAEAAGRLGELVATHVIPRPHSDVEKILPAVK
;
A
#
# COMPACT_ATOMS: atom_id res chain seq x y z
N MET A 1 48.19 29.11 42.17
CA MET A 1 47.57 28.22 41.17
C MET A 1 46.39 27.54 41.84
N ALA A 2 45.19 27.82 41.31
CA ALA A 2 43.89 27.19 41.51
C ALA A 2 43.41 26.89 42.94
N GLU A 3 42.43 27.68 43.37
CA GLU A 3 41.53 27.43 44.49
C GLU A 3 40.45 26.41 44.09
N ASP A 4 40.19 25.47 45.00
CA ASP A 4 39.02 24.60 45.04
C ASP A 4 37.76 25.41 45.39
N ASN A 5 36.75 25.40 44.51
CA ASN A 5 35.38 25.63 44.93
C ASN A 5 34.37 25.03 43.95
N LYS A 6 33.71 23.94 44.35
CA LYS A 6 32.44 23.50 43.77
C LYS A 6 31.55 22.93 44.87
N PRO A 7 30.43 23.59 45.18
CA PRO A 7 29.31 22.92 45.81
C PRO A 7 28.02 23.15 45.00
N SER A 8 27.25 22.09 44.78
CA SER A 8 25.78 22.10 44.72
C SER A 8 25.31 20.73 44.25
N GLY A 9 25.06 19.85 45.23
CA GLY A 9 24.10 18.77 45.07
C GLY A 9 22.75 19.27 45.55
N GLU A 10 21.80 19.41 44.63
CA GLU A 10 20.37 19.42 44.93
C GLU A 10 19.71 18.42 43.99
N GLU A 11 19.52 17.20 44.50
CA GLU A 11 18.65 16.20 43.89
C GLU A 11 17.35 16.20 44.67
N LYS A 12 16.26 16.60 44.01
CA LYS A 12 14.90 16.54 44.56
C LYS A 12 13.96 15.92 43.52
N ALA A 13 13.76 14.62 43.63
CA ALA A 13 12.60 13.94 43.04
C ALA A 13 11.47 13.90 44.07
N PRO A 14 10.21 14.00 43.62
CA PRO A 14 9.22 13.05 44.14
C PRO A 14 8.29 12.49 43.05
N ASP A 15 8.19 11.16 43.09
CA ASP A 15 6.98 10.31 43.09
C ASP A 15 5.80 10.63 42.15
N THR A 16 5.37 9.63 41.37
CA THR A 16 4.01 9.05 41.50
C THR A 16 3.73 7.91 40.51
N SER A 17 3.41 6.76 41.10
CA SER A 17 2.57 5.66 40.59
C SER A 17 1.28 6.14 39.89
N LYS A 18 0.61 5.47 38.93
CA LYS A 18 0.13 4.07 38.80
C LYS A 18 -0.56 3.90 37.40
N PRO A 19 -1.00 2.68 37.00
CA PRO A 19 -1.51 2.33 35.66
C PRO A 19 -3.05 2.33 35.57
N GLU A 20 -3.58 2.34 34.35
CA GLU A 20 -4.98 1.96 34.05
C GLU A 20 -5.06 1.11 32.78
N GLY A 21 -5.88 0.06 32.83
CA GLY A 21 -6.27 -0.77 31.69
C GLY A 21 -7.76 -0.67 31.41
N ALA A 22 -8.22 -1.16 30.25
CA ALA A 22 -9.62 -1.56 30.04
C ALA A 22 -9.76 -2.54 28.86
N ALA A 23 -10.53 -3.60 29.10
CA ALA A 23 -10.91 -4.65 28.17
C ALA A 23 -12.07 -4.25 27.22
N LYS A 24 -12.28 -5.01 26.13
CA LYS A 24 -13.63 -5.38 25.68
C LYS A 24 -13.67 -6.58 24.72
N LYS A 25 -14.75 -7.35 24.87
CA LYS A 25 -15.15 -8.63 24.27
C LYS A 25 -16.44 -8.41 23.46
N SER A 26 -16.61 -9.07 22.30
CA SER A 26 -17.91 -9.36 21.66
C SER A 26 -17.71 -10.41 20.54
N THR A 27 -18.14 -11.67 20.59
CA THR A 27 -19.49 -12.30 20.53
C THR A 27 -20.36 -11.97 19.30
N ALA A 28 -20.31 -12.90 18.33
CA ALA A 28 -21.38 -13.57 17.58
C ALA A 28 -22.73 -12.87 17.26
N ARG A 29 -23.14 -13.01 15.98
CA ARG A 29 -24.51 -13.07 15.43
C ARG A 29 -24.40 -13.86 14.09
N SER A 30 -24.94 -15.07 13.89
CA SER A 30 -26.33 -15.58 13.85
C SER A 30 -27.16 -15.08 12.66
N ALA A 31 -27.43 -15.98 11.71
CA ALA A 31 -28.64 -16.15 10.87
C ALA A 31 -28.26 -17.13 9.75
N GLY A 32 -29.06 -18.07 9.26
CA GLY A 32 -30.48 -18.34 9.38
C GLY A 32 -30.81 -19.40 8.32
N THR A 33 -31.74 -20.27 8.68
CA THR A 33 -32.07 -21.58 8.11
C THR A 33 -32.87 -21.53 6.78
N ALA A 34 -32.92 -22.69 6.10
CA ALA A 34 -34.00 -23.23 5.25
C ALA A 34 -34.06 -22.76 3.77
N LYS A 35 -34.45 -23.58 2.78
CA LYS A 35 -34.92 -24.98 2.70
C LYS A 35 -35.15 -25.34 1.22
N SER A 36 -34.76 -26.57 0.86
CA SER A 36 -35.36 -27.54 -0.08
C SER A 36 -36.42 -27.09 -1.10
N THR A 37 -36.29 -27.55 -2.36
CA THR A 37 -37.11 -28.60 -3.04
C THR A 37 -36.67 -28.70 -4.52
N ALA A 38 -36.12 -29.82 -5.03
CA ALA A 38 -36.80 -30.97 -5.65
C ALA A 38 -37.76 -30.57 -6.80
N LYS A 39 -37.88 -31.22 -7.96
CA LYS A 39 -37.33 -32.41 -8.66
C LYS A 39 -38.11 -32.47 -10.00
N LYS A 40 -37.63 -33.28 -10.96
CA LYS A 40 -38.40 -34.01 -12.01
C LYS A 40 -38.48 -33.30 -13.38
N THR A 41 -37.60 -33.61 -14.34
CA THR A 41 -37.62 -34.73 -15.33
C THR A 41 -38.91 -34.82 -16.15
N THR A 42 -38.77 -34.64 -17.46
CA THR A 42 -39.19 -35.48 -18.62
C THR A 42 -39.19 -34.55 -19.84
N GLY A 43 -38.94 -34.92 -21.09
CA GLY A 43 -38.71 -36.20 -21.74
C GLY A 43 -38.14 -35.91 -23.14
N ALA A 44 -37.55 -36.93 -23.74
CA ALA A 44 -37.04 -36.90 -25.10
C ALA A 44 -38.18 -37.03 -26.12
N ALA A 45 -38.08 -36.36 -27.28
CA ALA A 45 -38.49 -36.91 -28.58
C ALA A 45 -38.05 -36.02 -29.75
N LYS A 46 -37.63 -36.73 -30.80
CA LYS A 46 -37.04 -36.34 -32.08
C LYS A 46 -38.11 -35.93 -33.10
N ALA A 47 -37.84 -34.94 -33.95
CA ALA A 47 -38.34 -34.90 -35.33
C ALA A 47 -37.55 -33.87 -36.16
N ALA A 48 -36.95 -34.34 -37.26
CA ALA A 48 -36.38 -33.52 -38.31
C ALA A 48 -37.50 -33.00 -39.22
N SER A 49 -37.46 -31.73 -39.61
CA SER A 49 -38.21 -31.21 -40.75
C SER A 49 -37.44 -30.08 -41.44
N THR A 50 -37.17 -30.32 -42.70
CA THR A 50 -36.47 -29.54 -43.71
C THR A 50 -36.94 -28.08 -43.79
N ARG A 51 -36.02 -27.10 -43.75
CA ARG A 51 -36.21 -25.81 -44.44
C ARG A 51 -34.91 -25.07 -44.71
N LYS A 52 -34.62 -24.95 -46.01
CA LYS A 52 -33.87 -23.93 -46.75
C LYS A 52 -32.70 -23.23 -46.04
N THR A 53 -31.54 -23.40 -46.66
CA THR A 53 -30.48 -22.41 -46.77
C THR A 53 -31.03 -20.98 -46.81
N THR A 54 -30.73 -20.21 -45.77
CA THR A 54 -30.43 -18.80 -45.91
C THR A 54 -29.09 -18.61 -45.23
N THR A 55 -28.03 -18.41 -46.02
CA THR A 55 -26.78 -17.82 -45.54
C THR A 55 -27.10 -16.38 -45.17
N ALA A 56 -27.72 -16.19 -44.01
CA ALA A 56 -27.82 -14.88 -43.40
C ALA A 56 -26.41 -14.49 -42.95
N LYS A 57 -25.66 -13.87 -43.87
CA LYS A 57 -24.48 -13.07 -43.58
C LYS A 57 -24.88 -12.14 -42.44
N ALA A 58 -24.42 -12.44 -41.22
CA ALA A 58 -24.64 -11.59 -40.07
C ALA A 58 -24.31 -10.15 -40.51
N PRO A 59 -25.19 -9.16 -40.26
CA PRO A 59 -24.94 -7.81 -40.73
C PRO A 59 -23.60 -7.38 -40.14
N ALA A 60 -22.72 -6.80 -40.97
CA ALA A 60 -21.39 -6.36 -40.56
C ALA A 60 -21.42 -5.51 -39.27
N LYS A 61 -22.55 -4.83 -39.03
CA LYS A 61 -22.88 -4.07 -37.82
C LYS A 61 -22.89 -4.87 -36.52
N THR A 62 -23.19 -6.18 -36.52
CA THR A 62 -23.17 -7.03 -35.30
C THR A 62 -21.76 -7.47 -34.96
N ILE A 63 -20.95 -7.88 -35.95
CA ILE A 63 -19.53 -8.20 -35.76
C ILE A 63 -18.75 -6.95 -35.33
N GLN A 64 -19.08 -5.79 -35.88
CA GLN A 64 -18.47 -4.51 -35.51
C GLN A 64 -18.83 -4.08 -34.09
N ARG A 65 -20.04 -4.37 -33.61
CA ARG A 65 -20.48 -4.07 -32.24
C ARG A 65 -19.76 -4.95 -31.20
N VAL A 66 -19.53 -6.23 -31.52
CA VAL A 66 -18.76 -7.16 -30.67
C VAL A 66 -17.27 -6.80 -30.65
N LYS A 67 -16.69 -6.40 -31.80
CA LYS A 67 -15.31 -5.87 -31.84
C LYS A 67 -15.17 -4.56 -31.07
N GLN A 68 -16.14 -3.64 -31.19
CA GLN A 68 -16.12 -2.37 -30.45
C GLN A 68 -16.27 -2.57 -28.94
N SER A 69 -17.09 -3.51 -28.46
CA SER A 69 -17.21 -3.79 -27.02
C SER A 69 -15.95 -4.44 -26.44
N ALA A 70 -15.25 -5.29 -27.19
CA ALA A 70 -13.99 -5.88 -26.77
C ALA A 70 -12.86 -4.83 -26.75
N GLN A 71 -12.77 -4.00 -27.79
CA GLN A 71 -11.81 -2.89 -27.87
C GLN A 71 -12.05 -1.82 -26.79
N GLN A 72 -13.30 -1.57 -26.42
CA GLN A 72 -13.62 -0.64 -25.33
C GLN A 72 -13.23 -1.19 -23.96
N ALA A 73 -13.29 -2.51 -23.74
CA ALA A 73 -12.87 -3.12 -22.47
C ALA A 73 -11.35 -3.01 -22.27
N GLU A 74 -10.56 -3.39 -23.29
CA GLU A 74 -9.09 -3.27 -23.26
C GLU A 74 -8.64 -1.80 -23.09
N GLN A 75 -9.30 -0.86 -23.78
CA GLN A 75 -9.01 0.58 -23.66
C GLN A 75 -9.35 1.16 -22.28
N VAL A 76 -10.28 0.56 -21.54
CA VAL A 76 -10.61 0.99 -20.18
C VAL A 76 -9.58 0.48 -19.19
N GLU A 77 -9.12 -0.77 -19.33
CA GLU A 77 -8.05 -1.35 -18.50
C GLU A 77 -6.73 -0.57 -18.66
N GLU A 78 -6.32 -0.27 -19.89
CA GLU A 78 -5.09 0.49 -20.15
C GLU A 78 -5.15 1.93 -19.61
N LYS A 79 -6.34 2.56 -19.66
CA LYS A 79 -6.56 3.89 -19.06
C LYS A 79 -6.53 3.88 -17.54
N ILE A 80 -7.03 2.82 -16.90
CA ILE A 80 -7.02 2.69 -15.44
C ILE A 80 -5.58 2.56 -14.96
N GLN A 81 -4.78 1.70 -15.60
CA GLN A 81 -3.37 1.50 -15.29
C GLN A 81 -2.55 2.81 -15.40
N LEU A 82 -2.66 3.51 -16.54
CA LEU A 82 -1.98 4.79 -16.76
C LEU A 82 -2.42 5.88 -15.77
N LYS A 83 -3.68 5.84 -15.32
CA LYS A 83 -4.21 6.79 -14.35
C LYS A 83 -3.70 6.52 -12.94
N GLU A 84 -3.56 5.25 -12.55
CA GLU A 84 -2.98 4.86 -11.26
C GLU A 84 -1.49 5.17 -11.20
N GLU A 85 -0.71 4.82 -12.23
CA GLU A 85 0.71 5.19 -12.33
C GLU A 85 0.92 6.71 -12.29
N LYS A 86 0.06 7.47 -12.99
CA LYS A 86 0.09 8.92 -12.95
C LYS A 86 -0.37 9.50 -11.61
N ARG A 87 -1.19 8.78 -10.84
CA ARG A 87 -1.58 9.20 -9.49
C ARG A 87 -0.42 8.97 -8.54
N MET A 88 0.22 7.81 -8.61
CA MET A 88 1.41 7.46 -7.82
C MET A 88 2.57 8.42 -8.08
N SER A 89 2.77 8.90 -9.32
CA SER A 89 3.80 9.90 -9.65
C SER A 89 3.54 11.29 -9.08
N GLN A 90 2.33 11.55 -8.57
CA GLN A 90 1.95 12.81 -7.94
C GLN A 90 1.83 12.69 -6.41
N GLU A 91 2.04 11.49 -5.87
CA GLU A 91 2.06 11.25 -4.43
C GLU A 91 3.41 11.67 -3.84
N ALA A 92 3.40 12.09 -2.58
CA ALA A 92 4.60 12.55 -1.90
C ALA A 92 5.63 11.43 -1.77
N LEU A 93 6.92 11.77 -1.77
CA LEU A 93 8.02 10.83 -1.52
C LEU A 93 8.49 10.97 -0.07
N GLY A 94 8.56 9.87 0.66
CA GLY A 94 9.24 9.80 1.96
C GLY A 94 10.49 8.96 1.86
N MET A 95 11.58 9.40 2.49
CA MET A 95 12.87 8.70 2.49
C MET A 95 13.45 8.65 3.89
N VAL A 96 13.94 7.47 4.29
CA VAL A 96 14.73 7.24 5.50
C VAL A 96 15.98 6.48 5.12
N GLU A 97 17.15 7.08 5.37
CA GLU A 97 18.45 6.47 5.14
C GLU A 97 19.11 6.08 6.46
N THR A 98 19.58 4.85 6.53
CA THR A 98 20.27 4.30 7.71
C THR A 98 21.62 3.72 7.32
N ARG A 99 22.50 3.60 8.31
CA ARG A 99 23.67 2.72 8.20
C ARG A 99 23.33 1.36 8.82
N GLY A 100 23.19 0.37 7.96
CA GLY A 100 22.83 -1.00 8.29
C GLY A 100 21.44 -1.39 7.80
N LEU A 101 21.33 -2.64 7.30
CA LEU A 101 20.10 -3.18 6.71
C LEU A 101 19.00 -3.48 7.76
N VAL A 102 19.38 -3.84 8.98
CA VAL A 102 18.40 -4.18 10.03
C VAL A 102 17.62 -2.93 10.46
N ALA A 103 18.32 -1.81 10.66
CA ALA A 103 17.70 -0.53 10.99
C ALA A 103 16.78 -0.02 9.86
N SER A 104 17.14 -0.22 8.60
CA SER A 104 16.26 0.17 7.48
C SER A 104 15.02 -0.71 7.38
N ILE A 105 15.12 -2.02 7.63
CA ILE A 105 13.95 -2.90 7.66
C ILE A 105 12.98 -2.48 8.78
N GLU A 106 13.49 -2.18 9.97
CA GLU A 106 12.68 -1.67 11.09
C GLU A 106 12.02 -0.33 10.76
N ALA A 107 12.76 0.57 10.10
CA ALA A 107 12.22 1.83 9.61
C ALA A 107 11.05 1.59 8.65
N ALA A 108 11.23 0.70 7.67
CA ALA A 108 10.20 0.38 6.69
C ALA A 108 8.93 -0.18 7.35
N ASP A 109 9.09 -1.14 8.25
CA ASP A 109 7.96 -1.74 8.99
C ASP A 109 7.21 -0.69 9.83
N THR A 110 7.94 0.18 10.51
CA THR A 110 7.36 1.27 11.31
C THR A 110 6.64 2.30 10.44
N MET A 111 7.23 2.69 9.31
CA MET A 111 6.63 3.63 8.34
C MET A 111 5.27 3.13 7.84
N LEU A 112 5.20 1.85 7.44
CA LEU A 112 3.98 1.22 6.90
C LEU A 112 2.90 1.01 7.96
N LYS A 113 3.27 0.89 9.24
CA LYS A 113 2.33 0.79 10.37
C LYS A 113 1.81 2.16 10.83
N ALA A 114 2.61 3.21 10.70
CA ALA A 114 2.31 4.53 11.22
C ALA A 114 1.27 5.30 10.40
N ALA A 115 1.22 5.08 9.08
CA ALA A 115 0.33 5.82 8.20
C ALA A 115 -0.08 5.03 6.95
N ASN A 116 -1.08 5.54 6.24
CA ASN A 116 -1.50 4.99 4.95
C ASN A 116 -0.51 5.39 3.85
N VAL A 117 0.60 4.65 3.75
CA VAL A 117 1.65 4.82 2.75
C VAL A 117 2.00 3.48 2.10
N VAL A 118 2.57 3.53 0.90
CA VAL A 118 2.98 2.36 0.14
C VAL A 118 4.49 2.31 0.03
N LEU A 119 5.10 1.14 0.24
CA LEU A 119 6.53 0.94 0.04
C LEU A 119 6.86 0.99 -1.46
N VAL A 120 7.79 1.88 -1.82
CA VAL A 120 8.32 1.97 -3.19
C VAL A 120 9.46 0.98 -3.38
N GLY A 121 10.33 0.89 -2.38
CA GLY A 121 11.48 -0.01 -2.42
C GLY A 121 12.59 0.47 -1.51
N THR A 122 13.76 -0.15 -1.68
CA THR A 122 14.98 0.20 -0.94
C THR A 122 16.15 0.30 -1.90
N GLU A 123 16.99 1.31 -1.72
CA GLU A 123 18.23 1.49 -2.48
C GLU A 123 19.44 1.23 -1.58
N LYS A 124 20.47 0.56 -2.12
CA LYS A 124 21.68 0.16 -1.38
C LYS A 124 22.91 0.59 -2.17
N ILE A 125 23.61 1.62 -1.69
CA ILE A 125 24.71 2.26 -2.43
C ILE A 125 26.10 1.84 -1.96
N GLY A 126 26.20 0.97 -0.94
CA GLY A 126 27.45 0.52 -0.35
C GLY A 126 27.75 1.18 1.00
N SER A 127 28.89 0.84 1.62
CA SER A 127 29.31 1.38 2.93
C SER A 127 28.29 1.21 4.07
N GLY A 128 27.37 0.25 3.91
CA GLY A 128 26.26 0.03 4.83
C GLY A 128 25.09 1.00 4.67
N LEU A 129 25.11 1.94 3.72
CA LEU A 129 24.00 2.88 3.49
C LEU A 129 22.83 2.20 2.79
N VAL A 130 21.66 2.32 3.39
CA VAL A 130 20.40 1.79 2.88
C VAL A 130 19.32 2.84 3.02
N THR A 131 18.68 3.22 1.91
CA THR A 131 17.55 4.15 1.89
C THR A 131 16.26 3.40 1.64
N VAL A 132 15.24 3.61 2.48
CA VAL A 132 13.87 3.13 2.31
C VAL A 132 13.01 4.26 1.76
N MET A 133 12.13 3.95 0.82
CA MET A 133 11.30 4.94 0.13
C MET A 133 9.82 4.56 0.17
N VAL A 134 8.95 5.53 0.48
CA VAL A 134 7.48 5.34 0.52
C VAL A 134 6.72 6.42 -0.24
N ARG A 135 5.49 6.10 -0.67
CA ARG A 135 4.54 6.98 -1.36
C ARG A 135 3.25 7.16 -0.56
N GLY A 136 2.61 8.31 -0.72
CA GLY A 136 1.26 8.56 -0.21
C GLY A 136 0.93 10.04 -0.14
N ASP A 137 -0.13 10.37 0.60
CA ASP A 137 -0.47 11.77 0.88
C ASP A 137 0.62 12.43 1.74
N VAL A 138 0.87 13.73 1.52
CA VAL A 138 1.97 14.47 2.19
C VAL A 138 1.93 14.33 3.72
N GLY A 139 0.73 14.38 4.31
CA GLY A 139 0.57 14.22 5.76
C GLY A 139 0.90 12.81 6.25
N ALA A 140 0.43 11.78 5.53
CA ALA A 140 0.74 10.39 5.82
C ALA A 140 2.24 10.10 5.69
N VAL A 141 2.87 10.61 4.63
CA VAL A 141 4.31 10.45 4.39
C VAL A 141 5.15 11.13 5.48
N LYS A 142 4.79 12.33 5.93
CA LYS A 142 5.48 12.99 7.05
C LYS A 142 5.40 12.15 8.33
N SER A 143 4.21 11.70 8.69
CA SER A 143 3.99 10.87 9.87
C SER A 143 4.75 9.54 9.80
N ALA A 144 4.79 8.92 8.62
CA ALA A 144 5.53 7.70 8.38
C ALA A 144 7.04 7.92 8.56
N VAL A 145 7.61 8.93 7.89
CA VAL A 145 9.05 9.24 7.96
C VAL A 145 9.48 9.58 9.37
N GLU A 146 8.71 10.37 10.12
CA GLU A 146 9.01 10.71 11.53
C GLU A 146 9.07 9.45 12.41
N SER A 147 8.05 8.58 12.31
CA SER A 147 8.00 7.33 13.07
C SER A 147 9.13 6.36 12.69
N GLY A 148 9.38 6.21 11.39
CA GLY A 148 10.45 5.36 10.86
C GLY A 148 11.85 5.83 11.25
N ALA A 149 12.08 7.15 11.25
CA ALA A 149 13.33 7.75 11.68
C ALA A 149 13.62 7.51 13.16
N GLU A 150 12.59 7.66 14.00
CA GLU A 150 12.71 7.37 15.43
C GLU A 150 13.04 5.90 15.69
N ALA A 151 12.34 4.97 15.04
CA ALA A 151 12.60 3.54 15.17
C ALA A 151 14.01 3.15 14.66
N ALA A 152 14.41 3.68 13.50
CA ALA A 152 15.74 3.48 12.94
C ALA A 152 16.85 3.98 13.88
N GLY A 153 16.68 5.17 14.47
CA GLY A 153 17.65 5.77 15.39
C GLY A 153 17.75 5.05 16.74
N ARG A 154 16.69 4.34 17.17
CA ARG A 154 16.75 3.49 18.37
C ARG A 154 17.51 2.19 18.13
N LEU A 155 17.35 1.59 16.95
CA LEU A 155 17.93 0.28 16.64
C LEU A 155 19.34 0.37 16.03
N GLY A 156 19.65 1.45 15.31
CA GLY A 156 20.92 1.65 14.62
C GLY A 156 21.24 3.11 14.36
N GLU A 157 21.97 3.39 13.27
CA GLU A 157 22.38 4.74 12.90
C GLU A 157 21.45 5.30 11.83
N LEU A 158 20.68 6.33 12.20
CA LEU A 158 19.94 7.17 11.25
C LEU A 158 20.92 8.14 10.59
N VAL A 159 20.96 8.13 9.26
CA VAL A 159 21.87 8.97 8.45
C VAL A 159 21.13 10.20 7.94
N ALA A 160 19.97 10.01 7.32
CA ALA A 160 19.19 11.09 6.75
C ALA A 160 17.70 10.75 6.70
N THR A 161 16.86 11.79 6.67
CA THR A 161 15.44 11.69 6.38
C THR A 161 15.03 12.82 5.45
N HIS A 162 14.08 12.58 4.57
CA HIS A 162 13.55 13.64 3.72
C HIS A 162 12.13 13.35 3.23
N VAL A 163 11.37 14.42 2.99
CA VAL A 163 10.03 14.35 2.41
C VAL A 163 9.94 15.34 1.26
N ILE A 164 9.52 14.86 0.10
CA ILE A 164 9.23 15.68 -1.08
C ILE A 164 7.71 15.65 -1.31
N PRO A 165 6.96 16.71 -0.98
CA PRO A 165 5.50 16.70 -1.07
C PRO A 165 4.93 16.48 -2.48
N ARG A 166 5.66 16.91 -3.50
CA ARG A 166 5.28 16.77 -4.91
C ARG A 166 6.55 16.63 -5.75
N PRO A 167 7.11 15.42 -5.89
CA PRO A 167 8.27 15.21 -6.75
C PRO A 167 7.92 15.54 -8.21
N HIS A 168 8.94 15.86 -8.99
CA HIS A 168 8.77 15.95 -10.45
C HIS A 168 8.53 14.54 -11.01
N SER A 169 7.69 14.39 -12.04
CA SER A 169 7.34 13.08 -12.60
C SER A 169 8.55 12.29 -13.12
N ASP A 170 9.62 12.98 -13.54
CA ASP A 170 10.85 12.31 -13.98
C ASP A 170 11.62 11.65 -12.83
N VAL A 171 11.38 12.03 -11.58
CA VAL A 171 11.99 11.38 -10.41
C VAL A 171 11.57 9.93 -10.33
N GLU A 172 10.36 9.56 -10.76
CA GLU A 172 9.92 8.16 -10.75
C GLU A 172 10.82 7.23 -11.57
N LYS A 173 11.49 7.76 -12.60
CA LYS A 173 12.36 6.97 -13.49
C LYS A 173 13.61 6.45 -12.79
N ILE A 174 14.00 7.04 -11.67
CA ILE A 174 15.21 6.70 -10.93
C ILE A 174 14.91 5.98 -9.61
N LEU A 175 13.65 5.87 -9.22
CA LEU A 175 13.29 5.20 -7.97
C LEU A 175 13.33 3.68 -8.12
N PRO A 176 13.71 2.95 -7.07
CA PRO A 176 13.63 1.49 -7.06
C PRO A 176 12.16 1.06 -7.12
N ALA A 177 11.92 -0.14 -7.66
CA ALA A 177 10.62 -0.79 -7.58
C ALA A 177 10.72 -2.03 -6.70
N VAL A 178 9.71 -2.28 -5.87
CA VAL A 178 9.56 -3.54 -5.13
C VAL A 178 9.52 -4.68 -6.17
N LYS A 179 10.48 -5.62 -6.07
CA LYS A 179 10.58 -6.79 -6.95
C LYS A 179 9.76 -7.96 -6.43
#